data_AF-A0A921B6J6-F1
#
_entry.id   AF-A0A921B6J6-F1
#
_cell.length_a   1.000
_cell.length_b   1.000
_cell.length_c   1.000
_cell.angle_alpha   90.00
_cell.angle_beta   90.00
_cell.angle_gamma   90.00
#
_symmetry.space_group_name_H-M   'P 1'
#
loop_
_entity.id
_entity.type
_entity.pdbx_description
1 polymer ?
#
loop_
_entity_poly.entity_id
_entity_poly.type
_entity_poly.pdbx_seq_one_letter_code
_entity_poly.pdbx_strand_id
1 'polypeptide(L)'
;MDDLCDLVVLVGADSLMTHVPWGFNMPAIELVLRPEYRTTVLEPEVRIDGSLSESLKALDGSKCKGVSIEEIDSAKQNVLKYFERPSEATFAIQDIVATCRAVLPKDGVVVSETGAFVRMLEHLWEFDRFGVFFGNFGWSDNGPYDSGCSRSKEGPLRIAHDRDWRRRIDLMRLGELEVFAR
;
A
#
# COMPACT_ATOMS: atom_id res chain seq x y z
N MET A 1 13.08 -12.80 -7.70
CA MET A 1 13.12 -11.37 -8.11
C MET A 1 14.52 -11.00 -8.53
N ASP A 2 15.54 -11.47 -7.79
CA ASP A 2 16.96 -11.25 -8.13
C ASP A 2 17.36 -11.63 -9.56
N ASP A 3 16.65 -12.56 -10.21
CA ASP A 3 16.98 -12.99 -11.58
C ASP A 3 16.32 -12.14 -12.70
N LEU A 4 15.37 -11.26 -12.37
CA LEU A 4 14.57 -10.52 -13.37
C LEU A 4 15.01 -9.06 -13.54
N CYS A 5 15.57 -8.48 -12.49
CA CYS A 5 16.03 -7.10 -12.45
C CYS A 5 17.52 -7.07 -12.11
N ASP A 6 18.25 -6.12 -12.68
CA ASP A 6 19.67 -5.85 -12.41
C ASP A 6 19.89 -4.56 -11.60
N LEU A 7 18.82 -3.77 -11.40
CA LEU A 7 18.83 -2.48 -10.70
C LEU A 7 17.49 -2.23 -10.01
N VAL A 8 17.54 -1.64 -8.81
CA VAL A 8 16.36 -1.11 -8.12
C VAL A 8 16.41 0.41 -8.10
N VAL A 9 15.30 1.04 -8.49
CA VAL A 9 15.10 2.49 -8.34
C VAL A 9 13.98 2.72 -7.33
N LEU A 10 14.34 3.26 -6.17
CA LEU A 10 13.43 3.63 -5.10
C LEU A 10 13.06 5.10 -5.24
N VAL A 11 11.75 5.40 -5.35
CA VAL A 11 11.25 6.76 -5.51
C VAL A 11 10.32 7.11 -4.37
N GLY A 12 10.74 8.06 -3.53
CA GLY A 12 9.93 8.50 -2.37
C GLY A 12 9.72 7.43 -1.30
N ALA A 13 10.57 6.40 -1.27
CA ALA A 13 10.57 5.36 -0.24
C ALA A 13 11.49 5.73 0.92
N ASP A 14 11.17 5.22 2.10
CA ASP A 14 12.02 5.30 3.29
C ASP A 14 11.98 4.00 4.09
N SER A 15 12.82 3.89 5.12
CA SER A 15 12.89 2.71 5.99
C SER A 15 11.60 2.42 6.78
N LEU A 16 10.69 3.39 6.93
CA LEU A 16 9.45 3.23 7.69
C LEU A 16 8.38 2.48 6.88
N MET A 17 8.53 2.39 5.55
CA MET A 17 7.61 1.64 4.70
C MET A 17 7.74 0.12 4.81
N THR A 18 8.77 -0.37 5.49
CA THR A 18 9.12 -1.80 5.49
C THR A 18 9.33 -2.30 6.91
N HIS A 19 8.55 -3.28 7.35
CA HIS A 19 8.77 -3.94 8.65
C HIS A 19 10.02 -4.82 8.69
N VAL A 20 10.61 -5.11 7.53
CA VAL A 20 11.84 -5.89 7.36
C VAL A 20 12.74 -5.14 6.38
N PRO A 21 14.04 -4.95 6.68
CA PRO A 21 14.99 -4.38 5.72
C PRO A 21 14.93 -5.15 4.39
N TRP A 22 14.91 -4.42 3.28
CA TRP A 22 14.92 -5.04 1.96
C TRP A 22 16.24 -5.77 1.73
N GLY A 23 16.17 -7.09 1.54
CA GLY A 23 17.33 -7.99 1.48
C GLY A 23 17.77 -8.36 0.06
N PHE A 24 17.51 -7.52 -0.94
CA PHE A 24 17.97 -7.77 -2.31
C PHE A 24 19.45 -7.44 -2.42
N ASN A 25 20.21 -8.31 -3.11
CA ASN A 25 21.63 -8.13 -3.35
C ASN A 25 21.87 -7.55 -4.75
N MET A 26 21.35 -6.34 -4.99
CA MET A 26 21.46 -5.65 -6.29
C MET A 26 21.70 -4.15 -6.11
N PRO A 27 22.34 -3.49 -7.10
CA PRO A 27 22.49 -2.05 -7.14
C PRO A 27 21.16 -1.33 -6.89
N ALA A 28 21.21 -0.28 -6.07
CA ALA A 28 20.05 0.53 -5.73
C ALA A 28 20.31 2.02 -5.91
N ILE A 29 19.36 2.71 -6.54
CA ILE A 29 19.30 4.17 -6.65
C ILE A 29 18.11 4.66 -5.84
N GLU A 30 18.32 5.70 -5.02
CA GLU A 30 17.26 6.34 -4.25
C GLU A 30 17.02 7.78 -4.71
N LEU A 31 15.75 8.10 -5.00
CA LEU A 31 15.26 9.46 -5.18
C LEU A 31 14.41 9.81 -3.96
N VAL A 32 14.87 10.76 -3.15
CA VAL A 32 14.21 11.11 -1.88
C VAL A 32 13.93 12.61 -1.79
N LEU A 33 12.78 12.96 -1.22
CA LEU A 33 12.43 14.36 -0.99
C LEU A 33 13.17 14.96 0.20
N ARG A 34 13.42 14.14 1.22
CA ARG A 34 13.89 14.56 2.53
C ARG A 34 15.11 13.73 2.94
N PRO A 35 16.32 14.32 2.98
CA PRO A 35 17.55 13.59 3.29
C PRO A 35 17.57 12.99 4.70
N GLU A 36 16.80 13.55 5.63
CA GLU A 36 16.74 13.11 7.03
C GLU A 36 16.10 11.72 7.22
N TYR A 37 15.31 11.24 6.25
CA TYR A 37 14.73 9.90 6.34
C TYR A 37 15.74 8.83 5.96
N ARG A 38 15.81 7.78 6.77
CA ARG A 38 16.75 6.67 6.56
C ARG A 38 16.42 5.93 5.26
N THR A 39 17.48 5.58 4.54
CA THR A 39 17.45 4.71 3.36
C THR A 39 16.73 3.40 3.64
N THR A 40 16.01 2.88 2.63
CA THR A 40 15.34 1.58 2.70
C THR A 40 16.33 0.43 2.49
N VAL A 41 17.44 0.70 1.82
CA VAL A 41 18.54 -0.25 1.56
C VAL A 41 19.74 0.05 2.47
N LEU A 42 20.65 -0.89 2.66
CA LEU A 42 21.81 -0.67 3.54
C LEU A 42 22.79 0.35 2.97
N GLU A 43 23.13 0.22 1.69
CA GLU A 43 24.10 1.07 0.99
C GLU A 43 23.64 1.28 -0.47
N PRO A 44 22.88 2.35 -0.78
CA PRO A 44 22.52 2.65 -2.17
C PRO A 44 23.76 3.13 -2.95
N GLU A 45 23.88 2.77 -4.23
CA GLU A 45 24.97 3.24 -5.09
C GLU A 45 24.87 4.74 -5.35
N VAL A 46 23.64 5.23 -5.53
CA VAL A 46 23.35 6.64 -5.76
C VAL A 46 22.14 7.05 -4.94
N ARG A 47 22.24 8.18 -4.27
CA ARG A 47 21.12 8.82 -3.58
C ARG A 47 21.01 10.28 -4.01
N ILE A 48 19.83 10.67 -4.45
CA ILE A 48 19.51 12.01 -4.93
C ILE A 48 18.47 12.60 -3.98
N ASP A 49 18.85 13.65 -3.27
CA ASP A 49 17.97 14.40 -2.38
C ASP A 49 17.38 15.61 -3.12
N GLY A 50 16.06 15.80 -3.10
CA GLY A 50 15.41 16.96 -3.68
C GLY A 50 14.03 16.68 -4.29
N SER A 51 13.60 17.52 -5.23
CA SER A 51 12.29 17.38 -5.84
C SER A 51 12.17 16.07 -6.63
N LEU A 52 11.27 15.17 -6.19
CA LEU A 52 10.95 13.94 -6.91
C LEU A 52 10.41 14.25 -8.32
N SER A 53 9.61 15.31 -8.45
CA SER A 53 9.05 15.70 -9.74
C SER A 53 10.14 16.12 -10.74
N GLU A 54 11.15 16.86 -10.28
CA GLU A 54 12.28 17.27 -11.14
C GLU A 54 13.15 16.07 -11.50
N SER A 55 13.43 15.20 -10.52
CA SER A 55 14.22 13.99 -10.73
C SER A 55 13.55 13.04 -11.74
N LEU A 56 12.24 12.83 -11.63
CA LEU A 56 11.47 12.00 -12.59
C LEU A 56 11.40 12.64 -13.98
N LYS A 57 11.24 13.97 -14.07
CA LYS A 57 11.28 14.68 -15.36
C LYS A 57 12.63 14.52 -16.06
N ALA A 58 13.73 14.49 -15.31
CA ALA A 58 15.05 14.25 -15.88
C ALA A 58 15.20 12.82 -16.44
N LEU A 59 14.49 11.84 -15.86
CA LEU A 59 14.51 10.44 -16.28
C LEU A 59 13.58 10.14 -17.47
N ASP A 60 12.55 10.96 -17.71
CA ASP A 60 11.56 10.78 -18.79
C ASP A 60 12.18 10.71 -20.20
N GLY A 61 13.39 11.26 -20.38
CA GLY A 61 14.15 11.18 -21.64
C GLY A 61 14.84 9.84 -21.91
N SER A 62 14.91 8.95 -20.92
CA SER A 62 15.63 7.67 -21.02
C SER A 62 14.72 6.58 -21.61
N LYS A 63 15.00 6.19 -22.86
CA LYS A 63 14.33 5.03 -23.49
C LYS A 63 15.19 3.79 -23.27
N CYS A 64 14.87 3.00 -22.25
CA CYS A 64 15.47 1.70 -22.04
C CYS A 64 14.46 0.58 -22.34
N LYS A 65 14.94 -0.56 -22.84
CA LYS A 65 14.13 -1.78 -22.91
C LYS A 65 14.10 -2.39 -21.50
N GLY A 66 12.98 -2.20 -20.78
CA GLY A 66 12.76 -2.84 -19.50
C GLY A 66 12.31 -4.30 -19.61
N VAL A 67 12.03 -4.90 -18.45
CA VAL A 67 11.36 -6.20 -18.32
C VAL A 67 10.03 -6.17 -19.07
N SER A 68 9.72 -7.25 -19.80
CA SER A 68 8.47 -7.34 -20.55
C SER A 68 7.24 -7.45 -19.62
N ILE A 69 6.08 -7.02 -20.13
CA ILE A 69 4.82 -7.13 -19.36
C ILE A 69 4.51 -8.60 -19.06
N GLU A 70 4.82 -9.50 -20.00
CA GLU A 70 4.60 -10.93 -19.87
C GLU A 70 5.45 -11.54 -18.73
N GLU A 71 6.71 -11.12 -18.61
CA GLU A 71 7.59 -11.53 -17.52
C GLU A 71 7.10 -10.99 -16.17
N ILE A 72 6.68 -9.72 -16.13
CA ILE A 72 6.08 -9.11 -14.93
C ILE A 72 4.83 -9.88 -14.51
N ASP A 73 3.94 -10.19 -15.46
CA ASP A 73 2.69 -10.89 -15.17
C ASP A 73 2.94 -12.34 -14.74
N SER A 74 3.94 -13.01 -15.30
CA SER A 74 4.39 -14.33 -14.84
C SER A 74 4.91 -14.27 -13.39
N ALA A 75 5.72 -13.25 -13.07
CA ALA A 75 6.24 -13.06 -11.72
C ALA A 75 5.11 -12.78 -10.71
N LYS A 76 4.08 -12.01 -11.09
CA LYS A 76 2.89 -11.73 -10.24
C LYS A 76 2.15 -13.01 -9.86
N GLN A 77 2.05 -14.01 -10.74
CA GLN A 77 1.33 -15.26 -10.43
C GLN A 77 1.91 -16.00 -9.21
N ASN A 78 3.21 -15.86 -8.95
CA ASN A 78 3.84 -16.45 -7.77
C ASN A 78 3.32 -15.88 -6.45
N VAL A 79 2.80 -14.65 -6.49
CA VAL A 79 2.23 -13.95 -5.33
C VAL A 79 0.71 -14.09 -5.31
N LEU A 80 0.05 -13.91 -6.47
CA LEU A 80 -1.42 -13.91 -6.58
C LEU A 80 -2.08 -15.20 -6.09
N LYS A 81 -1.39 -16.35 -6.21
CA LYS A 81 -1.87 -17.64 -5.68
C LYS A 81 -2.21 -17.62 -4.18
N TYR A 82 -1.59 -16.74 -3.39
CA TYR A 82 -1.86 -16.60 -1.95
C TYR A 82 -3.13 -15.79 -1.65
N PHE A 83 -3.71 -15.13 -2.66
CA PHE A 83 -4.88 -14.27 -2.53
C PHE A 83 -6.13 -14.88 -3.19
N GLU A 84 -6.01 -16.08 -3.78
CA GLU A 84 -7.13 -16.80 -4.37
C GLU A 84 -8.21 -17.13 -3.33
N ARG A 85 -9.47 -17.04 -3.75
CA ARG A 85 -10.62 -17.41 -2.92
C ARG A 85 -10.62 -18.94 -2.71
N PRO A 86 -10.61 -19.44 -1.47
CA PRO A 86 -10.75 -20.87 -1.22
C PRO A 86 -12.11 -21.39 -1.72
N SER A 87 -12.13 -22.51 -2.45
CA SER A 87 -13.36 -23.08 -3.01
C SER A 87 -14.35 -23.53 -1.94
N GLU A 88 -13.84 -24.12 -0.86
CA GLU A 88 -14.64 -24.67 0.24
C GLU A 88 -15.16 -23.60 1.22
N ALA A 89 -14.73 -22.34 1.08
CA ALA A 89 -15.13 -21.28 1.99
C ALA A 89 -16.57 -20.85 1.71
N THR A 90 -17.43 -20.94 2.72
CA THR A 90 -18.80 -20.40 2.69
C THR A 90 -18.78 -18.89 2.46
N PHE A 91 -17.83 -18.18 3.07
CA PHE A 91 -17.66 -16.73 2.90
C PHE A 91 -16.21 -16.31 3.19
N ALA A 92 -15.59 -15.59 2.28
CA ALA A 92 -14.19 -15.18 2.36
C ALA A 92 -14.02 -13.67 2.21
N ILE A 93 -12.84 -13.15 2.56
CA ILE A 93 -12.52 -11.72 2.44
C ILE A 93 -12.59 -11.24 0.98
N GLN A 94 -12.25 -12.10 0.03
CA GLN A 94 -12.39 -11.86 -1.41
C GLN A 94 -13.84 -11.51 -1.78
N ASP A 95 -14.82 -12.18 -1.16
CA ASP A 95 -16.24 -11.93 -1.41
C ASP A 95 -16.64 -10.54 -0.92
N ILE A 96 -16.12 -10.14 0.25
CA ILE A 96 -16.34 -8.80 0.81
C ILE A 96 -15.73 -7.75 -0.12
N VAL A 97 -14.47 -7.90 -0.50
CA VAL A 97 -13.78 -6.93 -1.38
C VAL A 97 -14.50 -6.82 -2.72
N ALA A 98 -14.86 -7.93 -3.35
CA ALA A 98 -15.57 -7.94 -4.63
C ALA A 98 -16.94 -7.25 -4.52
N THR A 99 -17.70 -7.55 -3.46
CA THR A 99 -19.00 -6.92 -3.22
C THR A 99 -18.85 -5.42 -3.00
N CYS A 100 -17.89 -5.02 -2.17
CA CYS A 100 -17.59 -3.62 -1.91
C CYS A 100 -17.24 -2.88 -3.21
N ARG A 101 -16.35 -3.44 -4.04
CA ARG A 101 -16.00 -2.86 -5.34
C ARG A 101 -17.21 -2.69 -6.27
N ALA A 102 -18.16 -3.62 -6.21
CA ALA A 102 -19.35 -3.59 -7.07
C ALA A 102 -20.37 -2.53 -6.66
N VAL A 103 -20.53 -2.28 -5.35
CA VAL A 103 -21.60 -1.42 -4.82
C VAL A 103 -21.14 0.00 -4.48
N LEU A 104 -19.83 0.23 -4.37
CA LEU A 104 -19.30 1.48 -3.82
C LEU A 104 -18.90 2.47 -4.92
N PRO A 105 -18.95 3.78 -4.62
CA PRO A 105 -18.58 4.82 -5.59
C PRO A 105 -17.14 4.63 -6.07
N LYS A 106 -16.92 4.81 -7.38
CA LYS A 106 -15.59 4.68 -7.99
C LYS A 106 -14.57 5.69 -7.46
N ASP A 107 -15.06 6.84 -7.00
CA ASP A 107 -14.31 7.93 -6.36
C ASP A 107 -14.28 7.86 -4.84
N GLY A 108 -14.85 6.79 -4.27
CA GLY A 108 -14.72 6.49 -2.86
C GLY A 108 -13.26 6.33 -2.44
N VAL A 109 -12.98 6.76 -1.23
CA VAL A 109 -11.71 6.49 -0.54
C VAL A 109 -11.86 5.18 0.22
N VAL A 110 -10.81 4.36 0.27
CA VAL A 110 -10.74 3.14 1.08
C VAL A 110 -9.76 3.37 2.23
N VAL A 111 -10.23 3.12 3.45
CA VAL A 111 -9.40 3.16 4.66
C VAL A 111 -9.30 1.75 5.21
N SER A 112 -8.08 1.33 5.59
CA SER A 112 -7.82 0.00 6.13
C SER A 112 -7.11 0.03 7.48
N GLU A 113 -7.49 -0.90 8.35
CA GLU A 113 -6.81 -1.18 9.60
C GLU A 113 -5.53 -1.99 9.41
N THR A 114 -4.59 -1.86 10.35
CA THR A 114 -3.30 -2.55 10.33
C THR A 114 -3.43 -4.08 10.34
N GLY A 115 -2.50 -4.77 9.67
CA GLY A 115 -2.35 -6.23 9.74
C GLY A 115 -2.59 -6.92 8.39
N ALA A 116 -3.10 -8.14 8.43
CA ALA A 116 -3.33 -8.94 7.22
C ALA A 116 -4.30 -8.26 6.24
N PHE A 117 -5.22 -7.42 6.72
CA PHE A 117 -6.24 -6.76 5.91
C PHE A 117 -5.67 -5.71 4.95
N VAL A 118 -4.70 -4.91 5.39
CA VAL A 118 -3.96 -3.99 4.51
C VAL A 118 -3.37 -4.78 3.34
N ARG A 119 -2.71 -5.91 3.62
CA ARG A 119 -2.13 -6.77 2.58
C ARG A 119 -3.18 -7.35 1.64
N MET A 120 -4.32 -7.79 2.15
CA MET A 120 -5.42 -8.29 1.32
C MET A 120 -5.99 -7.18 0.41
N LEU A 121 -6.19 -5.97 0.94
CA LEU A 121 -6.72 -4.84 0.14
C LEU A 121 -5.72 -4.36 -0.90
N GLU A 122 -4.42 -4.31 -0.59
CA GLU A 122 -3.37 -3.96 -1.56
C GLU A 122 -3.35 -4.88 -2.79
N HIS A 123 -3.72 -6.16 -2.62
CA HIS A 123 -3.68 -7.15 -3.70
C HIS A 123 -5.03 -7.37 -4.39
N LEU A 124 -6.14 -7.23 -3.65
CA LEU A 124 -7.48 -7.50 -4.18
C LEU A 124 -8.19 -6.23 -4.69
N TRP A 125 -7.72 -5.04 -4.27
CA TRP A 125 -8.27 -3.76 -4.67
C TRP A 125 -7.28 -3.01 -5.58
N GLU A 126 -7.69 -2.78 -6.82
CA GLU A 126 -6.90 -2.01 -7.79
C GLU A 126 -7.08 -0.51 -7.51
N PHE A 127 -6.06 0.10 -6.90
CA PHE A 127 -6.04 1.55 -6.68
C PHE A 127 -5.33 2.23 -7.85
N ASP A 128 -6.09 2.98 -8.64
CA ASP A 128 -5.63 3.62 -9.88
C ASP A 128 -5.28 5.11 -9.72
N ARG A 129 -5.48 5.68 -8.53
CA ARG A 129 -5.29 7.10 -8.24
C ARG A 129 -4.59 7.31 -6.91
N PHE A 130 -3.84 8.40 -6.82
CA PHE A 130 -3.26 8.83 -5.55
C PHE A 130 -4.33 9.36 -4.59
N GLY A 131 -4.18 9.10 -3.29
CA GLY A 131 -5.04 9.66 -2.24
C GLY A 131 -6.45 9.04 -2.17
N VAL A 132 -6.62 7.81 -2.66
CA VAL A 132 -7.86 7.03 -2.52
C VAL A 132 -7.69 5.80 -1.62
N PHE A 133 -6.47 5.48 -1.17
CA PHE A 133 -6.21 4.41 -0.21
C PHE A 133 -5.38 4.94 0.96
N PHE A 134 -5.84 4.64 2.17
CA PHE A 134 -5.15 4.98 3.41
C PHE A 134 -5.04 3.72 4.27
N GLY A 135 -3.86 3.09 4.23
CA GLY A 135 -3.46 2.02 5.14
C GLY A 135 -2.43 2.53 6.14
N ASN A 136 -2.38 1.93 7.33
CA ASN A 136 -1.36 2.24 8.31
C ASN A 136 -0.16 1.30 8.17
N PHE A 137 0.98 1.85 7.70
CA PHE A 137 2.20 1.10 7.36
C PHE A 137 3.39 1.37 8.29
N GLY A 138 3.40 2.50 9.00
CA GLY A 138 4.62 3.08 9.57
C GLY A 138 4.71 3.11 11.10
N TRP A 139 3.65 2.82 11.85
CA TRP A 139 3.68 2.77 13.32
C TRP A 139 2.54 1.90 13.84
N SER A 140 2.79 1.14 14.91
CA SER A 140 1.82 0.32 15.65
C SER A 140 0.76 1.15 16.40
N ASP A 141 0.59 2.42 16.06
CA ASP A 141 -0.48 3.24 16.60
C ASP A 141 -1.75 2.94 15.82
N ASN A 142 -2.68 2.27 16.50
CA ASN A 142 -4.06 2.06 16.07
C ASN A 142 -4.84 3.39 16.14
N GLY A 143 -4.29 4.48 15.54
CA GLY A 143 -4.53 5.93 15.67
C GLY A 143 -5.49 6.59 14.66
N PRO A 144 -6.00 7.82 14.89
CA PRO A 144 -7.18 8.40 14.21
C PRO A 144 -6.85 8.95 12.81
N TYR A 145 -6.73 8.08 11.81
CA TYR A 145 -6.74 8.52 10.41
C TYR A 145 -8.17 8.84 9.91
N ASP A 146 -9.19 8.37 10.62
CA ASP A 146 -10.57 8.28 10.14
C ASP A 146 -11.34 9.62 10.14
N SER A 147 -11.05 10.50 11.11
CA SER A 147 -11.75 11.80 11.25
C SER A 147 -11.22 12.90 10.33
N GLY A 148 -9.98 12.80 9.87
CA GLY A 148 -9.37 13.75 8.93
C GLY A 148 -9.79 13.53 7.48
N CYS A 149 -9.90 12.25 7.06
CA CYS A 149 -10.29 11.92 5.69
C CYS A 149 -11.75 12.29 5.38
N SER A 150 -12.68 12.09 6.33
CA SER A 150 -14.11 12.41 6.14
C SER A 150 -14.42 13.90 6.05
N ARG A 151 -13.53 14.76 6.51
CA ARG A 151 -13.70 16.22 6.44
C ARG A 151 -13.16 16.85 5.17
N SER A 152 -12.30 16.16 4.42
CA SER A 152 -11.63 16.72 3.24
C SER A 152 -12.27 16.33 1.91
N LYS A 153 -13.10 15.28 1.88
CA LYS A 153 -13.93 14.88 0.74
C LYS A 153 -15.29 14.42 1.27
N GLU A 154 -16.38 14.81 0.59
CA GLU A 154 -17.70 14.26 0.87
C GLU A 154 -17.65 12.74 0.64
N GLY A 155 -17.72 11.96 1.73
CA GLY A 155 -17.91 10.50 1.70
C GLY A 155 -16.68 9.64 1.35
N PRO A 156 -15.64 9.55 2.20
CA PRO A 156 -14.75 8.40 2.14
C PRO A 156 -15.50 7.16 2.63
N LEU A 157 -15.34 6.06 1.89
CA LEU A 157 -15.85 4.76 2.27
C LEU A 157 -14.93 4.13 3.33
N ARG A 158 -15.55 3.51 4.32
CA ARG A 158 -14.85 2.84 5.42
C ARG A 158 -15.04 1.35 5.30
N ILE A 159 -13.94 0.61 5.23
CA ILE A 159 -13.94 -0.84 5.36
C ILE A 159 -13.11 -1.17 6.60
N ALA A 160 -13.72 -1.02 7.78
CA ALA A 160 -13.22 -1.58 9.03
C ALA A 160 -13.81 -2.99 9.17
N HIS A 161 -12.95 -4.00 9.35
CA HIS A 161 -13.39 -5.38 9.54
C HIS A 161 -12.54 -6.07 10.60
N ASP A 162 -13.09 -6.16 11.81
CA ASP A 162 -12.58 -6.99 12.89
C ASP A 162 -13.10 -8.43 12.74
N ARG A 163 -12.18 -9.39 12.55
CA ARG A 163 -12.45 -10.81 12.82
C ARG A 163 -11.42 -11.35 13.80
N ASP A 164 -11.42 -10.76 14.99
CA ASP A 164 -11.02 -11.31 16.28
C ASP A 164 -9.67 -12.04 16.36
N TRP A 165 -8.68 -11.36 16.97
CA TRP A 165 -7.64 -12.04 17.75
C TRP A 165 -7.55 -11.53 19.19
N ARG A 166 -8.69 -11.09 19.77
CA ARG A 166 -8.99 -10.72 21.17
C ARG A 166 -9.35 -9.24 21.36
N ARG A 167 -10.59 -8.89 20.99
CA ARG A 167 -11.42 -7.82 21.60
C ARG A 167 -10.79 -6.42 21.76
N ARG A 168 -10.12 -5.84 20.76
CA ARG A 168 -9.43 -4.57 21.04
C ARG A 168 -9.45 -3.46 19.99
N ILE A 169 -9.59 -3.67 18.68
CA ILE A 169 -9.38 -2.56 17.74
C ILE A 169 -10.66 -1.72 17.51
N ASP A 170 -11.76 -2.31 17.04
CA ASP A 170 -13.07 -1.61 16.97
C ASP A 170 -13.57 -1.17 18.36
N LEU A 171 -13.33 -2.01 19.38
CA LEU A 171 -13.67 -1.71 20.78
C LEU A 171 -12.87 -0.54 21.36
N MET A 172 -11.65 -0.27 20.86
CA MET A 172 -10.86 0.87 21.33
C MET A 172 -11.45 2.22 20.91
N ARG A 173 -12.38 2.26 19.93
CA ARG A 173 -12.84 3.51 19.29
C ARG A 173 -14.34 3.61 19.01
N LEU A 174 -15.18 2.79 19.63
CA LEU A 174 -16.65 2.91 19.54
C LEU A 174 -17.18 4.33 19.77
N GLY A 175 -16.50 5.13 20.61
CA GLY A 175 -16.86 6.55 20.84
C GLY A 175 -16.74 7.45 19.60
N GLU A 176 -15.96 7.07 18.57
CA GLU A 176 -15.87 7.81 17.31
C GLU A 176 -17.13 7.62 16.44
N LEU A 177 -17.89 6.55 16.63
CA LEU A 177 -19.20 6.39 15.97
C LEU A 177 -20.17 7.51 16.40
N GLU A 178 -20.05 8.01 17.63
CA GLU A 178 -20.85 9.13 18.11
C GLU A 178 -20.51 10.44 17.38
N VAL A 179 -19.24 10.62 16.97
CA VAL A 179 -18.81 11.79 16.20
C VAL A 179 -19.38 11.78 14.78
N PHE A 180 -19.63 10.59 14.22
CA PHE A 180 -20.28 10.46 12.90
C PHE A 180 -21.80 10.49 12.96
N ALA A 181 -22.39 10.18 14.12
CA ALA A 181 -23.82 10.25 14.34
C ALA A 181 -24.34 11.68 14.65
N ARG A 182 -23.43 12.64 14.87
CA ARG A 182 -23.71 14.06 15.15
C ARG A 182 -23.37 14.94 13.95
#